data_AF-A0A2D4IX35-F1
#
_entry.id   AF-A0A2D4IX35-F1
#
_cell.length_a   1.000
_cell.length_b   1.000
_cell.length_c   1.000
_cell.angle_alpha   90.00
_cell.angle_beta   90.00
_cell.angle_gamma   90.00
#
_symmetry.space_group_name_H-M   'P 1'
#
loop_
_entity.id
_entity.type
_entity.pdbx_description
1 polymer ?
#
loop_
_entity_poly.entity_id
_entity_poly.type
_entity_poly.pdbx_seq_one_letter_code
_entity_poly.pdbx_strand_id
1 'polypeptide(L)'
;VKYWGKRDEKLILPVNSSLSITLHQDQLDETLEEFVGVLQHTFPPKSNGDQFLKGLPVKAASPSEELLAEVVRDPIPGAIQYLLITKPGPGPSVVDDGSCHLLGEDGMPGSSS
;
A
#
# COMPACT_ATOMS: atom_id res chain seq x y z
N VAL A 1 -12.15 4.98 -13.93
CA VAL A 1 -11.49 3.99 -13.05
C VAL A 1 -11.12 2.77 -13.89
N LYS A 2 -9.84 2.37 -13.93
CA LYS A 2 -9.34 1.28 -14.79
C LYS A 2 -8.81 0.17 -13.87
N TYR A 3 -9.47 -1.00 -13.87
CA TYR A 3 -9.02 -2.18 -13.14
C TYR A 3 -8.62 -3.28 -14.13
N TRP A 4 -7.52 -3.96 -13.82
CA TRP A 4 -7.07 -5.15 -14.53
C TRP A 4 -7.41 -6.38 -13.67
N GLY A 5 -8.25 -7.28 -14.19
CA GLY A 5 -8.79 -8.44 -13.46
C GLY A 5 -10.13 -8.14 -12.77
N LYS A 6 -11.21 -8.78 -13.24
CA LYS A 6 -12.56 -8.70 -12.65
C LYS A 6 -12.97 -10.06 -12.08
N ARG A 7 -13.43 -10.08 -10.83
CA ARG A 7 -14.02 -11.28 -10.21
C ARG A 7 -15.43 -11.54 -10.75
N ASP A 8 -16.15 -10.46 -11.05
CA ASP A 8 -17.49 -10.50 -11.63
C ASP A 8 -17.63 -9.34 -12.63
N GLU A 9 -17.87 -9.66 -13.89
CA GLU A 9 -17.97 -8.68 -14.97
C GLU A 9 -19.29 -7.90 -14.98
N LYS A 10 -20.37 -8.49 -14.44
CA LYS A 10 -21.69 -7.88 -14.38
C LYS A 10 -21.78 -6.84 -13.26
N LEU A 11 -21.08 -7.09 -12.17
CA LEU A 11 -20.99 -6.20 -11.01
C LEU A 11 -19.72 -5.32 -11.00
N ILE A 12 -18.80 -5.52 -11.96
CA ILE A 12 -17.52 -4.81 -12.07
C ILE A 12 -16.70 -4.91 -10.77
N LEU A 13 -16.68 -6.10 -10.16
CA LEU A 13 -15.95 -6.29 -8.91
C LEU A 13 -14.47 -6.60 -9.20
N PRO A 14 -13.52 -5.82 -8.68
CA PRO A 14 -12.11 -6.09 -8.86
C PRO A 14 -11.70 -7.38 -8.14
N VAL A 15 -10.77 -8.15 -8.72
CA VAL A 15 -10.23 -9.39 -8.10
C VAL A 15 -9.52 -9.10 -6.79
N ASN A 16 -8.85 -7.94 -6.70
CA ASN A 16 -8.23 -7.43 -5.50
C ASN A 16 -8.82 -6.05 -5.19
N SER A 17 -9.44 -5.91 -4.02
CA SER A 17 -9.90 -4.61 -3.52
C SER A 17 -8.70 -3.84 -2.96
N SER A 18 -8.09 -2.98 -3.78
CA SER A 18 -7.06 -2.03 -3.38
C SER A 18 -7.61 -0.60 -3.42
N LEU A 19 -7.28 0.20 -2.40
CA LEU A 19 -7.52 1.64 -2.39
C LEU A 19 -6.17 2.36 -2.54
N SER A 20 -6.09 3.37 -3.40
CA SER A 20 -4.90 4.20 -3.57
C SER A 20 -5.26 5.65 -3.26
N ILE A 21 -4.44 6.29 -2.42
CA ILE A 21 -4.59 7.68 -2.01
C ILE A 21 -3.28 8.39 -2.33
N THR A 22 -3.38 9.58 -2.91
CA THR A 22 -2.23 10.44 -3.21
C THR A 22 -2.33 11.67 -2.33
N LEU A 23 -1.33 11.89 -1.47
CA LEU A 23 -1.18 13.12 -0.70
C LEU A 23 -0.28 14.10 -1.47
N HIS A 24 -0.52 15.39 -1.28
CA HIS A 24 0.34 16.43 -1.87
C HIS A 24 1.72 16.42 -1.20
N GLN A 25 2.76 16.73 -1.96
CA GLN A 25 4.16 16.58 -1.54
C GLN A 25 4.51 17.44 -0.31
N ASP A 26 3.90 18.63 -0.21
CA ASP A 26 4.09 19.55 0.92
C ASP A 26 3.40 19.11 2.22
N GLN A 27 2.57 18.05 2.18
CA GLN A 27 1.86 17.51 3.35
C GLN A 27 2.33 16.09 3.71
N LEU A 28 3.31 15.57 2.98
CA LEU A 28 3.57 14.13 2.93
C LEU A 28 4.26 13.60 4.19
N ASP A 29 5.05 14.41 4.89
CA ASP A 29 5.84 13.94 6.03
C ASP A 29 5.06 14.13 7.35
N GLU A 30 4.44 15.29 7.57
CA GLU A 30 3.76 15.59 8.83
C GLU A 30 2.40 14.89 8.95
N THR A 31 1.62 14.81 7.87
CA THR A 31 0.26 14.26 7.92
C THR A 31 0.24 12.74 7.77
N LEU A 32 1.27 12.14 7.18
CA LEU A 32 1.30 10.70 6.90
C LEU A 32 1.40 9.87 8.17
N GLU A 33 2.20 10.28 9.16
CA GLU A 33 2.34 9.54 10.42
C GLU A 33 1.02 9.49 11.20
N GLU A 34 0.31 10.62 11.28
CA GLU A 34 -1.00 10.72 11.92
C GLU A 34 -2.07 9.93 11.15
N PHE A 35 -2.06 10.04 9.81
CA PHE A 35 -2.98 9.29 8.96
C PHE A 35 -2.78 7.77 9.08
N VAL A 36 -1.54 7.30 9.13
CA VAL A 36 -1.22 5.90 9.39
C VAL A 36 -1.73 5.47 10.77
N GLY A 37 -1.59 6.33 11.79
CA GLY A 37 -2.16 6.11 13.12
C GLY A 37 -3.68 5.93 13.09
N VAL A 38 -4.39 6.81 12.38
CA VAL A 38 -5.87 6.73 12.22
C VAL A 38 -6.26 5.44 11.50
N LEU A 39 -5.54 5.06 10.44
CA LEU A 39 -5.81 3.82 9.71
C LEU A 39 -5.55 2.57 10.56
N GLN A 40 -4.49 2.55 11.36
CA GLN A 40 -4.21 1.46 12.29
C GLN A 40 -5.27 1.36 13.39
N HIS A 41 -5.78 2.49 13.87
CA HIS A 41 -6.84 2.52 14.86
C HIS A 41 -8.20 2.09 14.27
N THR A 42 -8.51 2.51 13.04
CA THR A 42 -9.78 2.21 12.37
C THR A 42 -9.80 0.80 11.77
N PHE A 43 -8.68 0.34 11.22
CA PHE A 43 -8.56 -0.93 10.51
C PHE A 43 -7.36 -1.75 11.03
N PRO A 44 -7.40 -2.18 12.30
CA PRO A 44 -6.27 -2.89 12.90
C PRO A 44 -5.96 -4.18 12.14
N PRO A 45 -4.69 -4.54 11.92
CA PRO A 45 -4.32 -5.74 11.20
C PRO A 45 -4.74 -7.02 11.93
N LYS A 46 -5.05 -8.09 11.17
CA LYS A 46 -5.41 -9.42 11.72
C LYS A 46 -4.21 -10.24 12.23
N SER A 47 -2.99 -9.88 11.84
CA SER A 47 -1.73 -10.59 12.13
C SER A 47 -0.73 -9.58 12.71
N ASN A 48 0.22 -10.05 13.53
CA ASN A 48 1.28 -9.20 14.13
C ASN A 48 2.03 -8.42 13.04
N GLY A 49 1.65 -7.15 12.87
CA GLY A 49 2.42 -5.95 12.46
C GLY A 49 3.28 -5.98 11.19
N ASP A 50 4.13 -6.98 11.02
CA ASP A 50 5.40 -6.89 10.28
C ASP A 50 5.22 -6.73 8.77
N GLN A 51 4.03 -7.05 8.26
CA GLN A 51 3.67 -6.92 6.84
C GLN A 51 2.56 -5.88 6.59
N PHE A 52 2.07 -5.20 7.61
CA PHE A 52 0.97 -4.25 7.45
C PHE A 52 1.44 -2.93 6.81
N LEU A 53 2.64 -2.46 7.15
CA LEU A 53 3.28 -1.32 6.49
C LEU A 53 4.39 -1.82 5.58
N LYS A 54 4.32 -1.51 4.29
CA LYS A 54 5.32 -1.87 3.28
C LYS A 54 5.80 -0.62 2.53
N GLY A 55 7.01 -0.67 1.99
CA GLY A 55 7.59 0.42 1.21
C GLY A 55 8.45 1.34 2.08
N LEU A 56 8.21 2.65 2.00
CA LEU A 56 8.97 3.63 2.77
C LEU A 56 8.74 3.44 4.29
N PRO A 57 9.79 3.56 5.12
CA PRO A 57 9.66 3.48 6.57
C PRO A 57 8.84 4.68 7.06
N VAL A 58 7.76 4.40 7.79
CA VAL A 58 6.90 5.42 8.40
C VAL A 58 6.59 5.01 9.83
N LYS A 59 6.72 5.95 10.75
CA LYS A 59 6.31 5.75 12.14
C LYS A 59 4.82 6.07 12.26
N ALA A 60 4.05 5.20 12.89
CA ALA A 60 2.69 5.53 13.25
C ALA A 60 2.70 6.53 14.43
N ALA A 61 2.05 7.67 14.26
CA ALA A 61 1.81 8.61 15.36
C ALA A 61 0.50 8.24 16.10
N SER A 62 0.39 8.66 17.36
CA SER A 62 -0.87 8.57 18.11
C SER A 62 -1.80 9.69 17.67
N PRO A 63 -2.95 9.40 17.04
CA PRO A 63 -3.90 10.43 16.62
C PRO A 63 -4.55 11.11 17.83
N SER A 64 -5.02 12.35 17.63
CA SER A 64 -5.81 13.05 18.67
C SER A 64 -7.16 12.38 18.92
N GLU A 65 -7.66 12.46 20.17
CA GLU A 65 -8.95 11.87 20.55
C GLU A 65 -10.13 12.51 19.80
N GLU A 66 -10.06 13.81 19.51
CA GLU A 66 -11.06 14.54 18.74
C GLU A 66 -11.18 13.99 17.31
N LEU A 67 -10.05 13.78 16.63
CA LEU A 67 -10.01 13.20 15.29
C LEU A 67 -10.54 11.76 15.28
N LEU A 68 -10.20 10.98 16.30
CA LEU A 68 -10.71 9.61 16.42
C LEU A 68 -12.23 9.59 16.64
N ALA A 69 -12.77 10.50 17.44
CA ALA A 69 -14.22 10.57 17.67
C ALA A 69 -15.01 10.93 16.40
N GLU A 70 -14.46 11.78 15.53
CA GLU A 70 -15.10 12.18 14.27
C GLU A 70 -14.95 11.13 13.16
N VAL A 71 -13.77 10.50 13.06
CA VAL A 71 -13.44 9.60 11.95
C VAL A 71 -13.73 8.14 12.27
N VAL A 72 -13.54 7.72 13.52
CA VAL A 72 -13.62 6.32 13.95
C VAL A 72 -14.92 6.08 14.71
N ARG A 73 -15.87 5.37 14.08
CA ARG A 73 -17.06 4.86 14.78
C ARG A 73 -16.77 3.54 15.49
N ASP A 74 -16.35 2.53 14.75
CA ASP A 74 -16.00 1.20 15.28
C ASP A 74 -14.80 0.63 14.49
N PRO A 75 -13.74 0.14 15.15
CA PRO A 75 -12.63 -0.52 14.47
C PRO A 75 -13.08 -1.78 13.72
N ILE A 76 -12.55 -2.00 12.51
CA ILE A 76 -12.86 -3.16 11.67
C ILE A 76 -11.57 -3.96 11.39
N PRO A 77 -11.24 -4.95 12.24
CA PRO A 77 -10.00 -5.71 12.12
C PRO A 77 -9.85 -6.44 10.77
N GLY A 78 -8.71 -6.23 10.12
CA GLY A 78 -8.31 -6.85 8.86
C GLY A 78 -9.18 -6.52 7.65
N ALA A 79 -9.91 -5.40 7.70
CA ALA A 79 -10.54 -4.83 6.51
C ALA A 79 -9.47 -4.35 5.50
N ILE A 80 -8.34 -3.86 6.00
CA ILE A 80 -7.15 -3.53 5.22
C ILE A 80 -6.11 -4.64 5.44
N GLN A 81 -5.55 -5.16 4.35
CA GLN A 81 -4.52 -6.20 4.41
C GLN A 81 -3.12 -5.61 4.63
N TYR A 82 -2.79 -4.53 3.92
CA TYR A 82 -1.54 -3.79 4.05
C TYR A 82 -1.67 -2.38 3.47
N LEU A 83 -0.79 -1.48 3.88
CA LEU A 83 -0.51 -0.18 3.28
C LEU A 83 0.82 -0.27 2.54
N LEU A 84 0.85 0.24 1.31
CA LEU A 84 2.08 0.40 0.53
C LEU A 84 2.40 1.89 0.44
N ILE A 85 3.45 2.32 1.14
CA ILE A 85 3.87 3.72 1.21
C ILE A 85 4.97 3.95 0.18
N THR A 86 4.70 4.86 -0.76
CA THR A 86 5.61 5.18 -1.86
C THR A 86 5.66 6.68 -2.07
N LYS A 87 6.70 7.16 -2.74
CA LYS A 87 6.81 8.54 -3.21
C LYS A 87 6.78 8.58 -4.74
N PRO A 88 6.44 9.72 -5.36
CA PRO A 88 6.64 9.93 -6.78
C PRO A 88 8.06 9.50 -7.20
N GLY A 89 8.13 8.61 -8.18
CA GLY A 89 9.36 8.06 -8.70
C GLY A 89 9.74 8.66 -10.06
N PRO A 90 10.95 8.37 -10.55
CA PRO A 90 11.34 8.70 -11.91
C PRO A 90 10.53 7.90 -12.95
N GLY A 91 10.67 8.30 -14.22
CA GLY A 91 10.15 7.51 -15.34
C GLY A 91 10.89 6.17 -15.53
N PRO A 92 10.54 5.40 -16.57
CA PRO A 92 11.21 4.15 -16.89
C PRO A 92 12.73 4.31 -17.05
N SER A 93 13.49 3.35 -16.56
CA SER A 93 14.96 3.29 -16.68
C SER A 93 15.41 1.97 -17.29
N VAL A 94 16.47 2.02 -18.09
CA VAL A 94 17.16 0.80 -18.56
C VAL A 94 17.98 0.23 -17.40
N VAL A 95 17.96 -1.10 -17.25
CA VAL A 95 18.79 -1.82 -16.28
C VAL A 95 19.83 -2.59 -17.07
N ASP A 96 21.08 -2.11 -17.03
CA ASP A 96 22.21 -2.68 -17.79
C ASP A 96 22.89 -3.86 -17.08
N ASP A 97 22.56 -4.09 -15.80
CA ASP A 97 23.08 -5.21 -15.03
C ASP A 97 22.43 -6.52 -15.48
N GLY A 98 23.24 -7.38 -16.10
CA GLY A 98 22.78 -8.67 -16.61
C GLY A 98 22.26 -9.63 -15.54
N SER A 99 22.64 -9.44 -14.27
CA SER A 99 22.09 -10.22 -13.15
C SER A 99 20.61 -9.90 -12.85
N CYS A 100 20.14 -8.75 -13.33
CA CYS A 100 18.75 -8.31 -13.21
C CYS A 100 17.87 -8.72 -14.40
N HIS A 101 18.40 -9.48 -15.37
CA HIS A 101 17.61 -10.02 -16.46
C HIS A 101 16.58 -11.03 -15.94
N LEU A 102 15.33 -10.86 -16.35
CA LEU A 102 14.25 -11.77 -15.98
C LEU A 102 14.25 -13.08 -16.79
N LEU A 103 15.12 -13.19 -17.80
CA LEU A 103 15.26 -14.37 -18.65
C LEU A 103 16.71 -14.87 -18.62
N GLY A 104 16.88 -16.19 -18.56
CA GLY A 104 18.17 -16.85 -18.74
C GLY A 104 18.59 -16.91 -20.21
N GLU A 105 19.78 -17.45 -20.45
CA GLU A 105 20.34 -17.62 -21.80
C GLU A 105 19.50 -18.57 -22.68
N ASP A 106 18.74 -19.47 -22.05
CA ASP A 106 17.80 -20.39 -22.69
C ASP A 106 16.46 -19.72 -23.06
N GLY A 107 16.28 -18.44 -22.74
CA GLY A 107 15.05 -17.68 -22.95
C GLY A 107 13.92 -18.02 -21.97
N MET A 108 14.20 -18.81 -20.94
CA MET A 108 13.23 -19.16 -19.90
C MET A 108 13.29 -18.15 -18.74
N PRO A 109 12.21 -17.98 -17.96
CA PRO A 109 12.23 -17.13 -16.77
C PRO A 109 13.38 -17.48 -15.84
N GLY A 110 14.22 -16.49 -15.53
CA GLY A 110 15.30 -16.64 -14.57
C GLY A 110 14.75 -17.02 -13.20
N SER A 111 15.42 -17.94 -12.51
CA SER A 111 15.10 -18.23 -11.11
C SER A 111 15.48 -17.00 -10.28
N SER A 112 14.47 -16.25 -9.82
CA SER A 112 14.67 -15.23 -8.78
C SER A 112 15.26 -15.92 -7.54
N SER A 113 16.52 -15.62 -7.22
CA SER A 113 17.14 -16.02 -5.95
C SER A 113 16.69 -15.09 -4.84
#